data_AF-A0A7W0W0G9-F1
#
_entry.id   AF-A0A7W0W0G9-F1
#
_cell.length_a   1.000
_cell.length_b   1.000
_cell.length_c   1.000
_cell.angle_alpha   90.00
_cell.angle_beta   90.00
_cell.angle_gamma   90.00
#
_symmetry.space_group_name_H-M   'P 1'
#
loop_
_entity.id
_entity.type
_entity.pdbx_description
1 polymer ?
#
loop_
_entity_poly.entity_id
_entity_poly.type
_entity_poly.pdbx_seq_one_letter_code
_entity_poly.pdbx_strand_id
1 'polypeptide(L)'
;MDIINEGNGAAEQNGSDRAEGERGARARIPARRGFAAMDPQAQRAIAAKGGRAAHLKGTAHEFTSEEARVAGRKGGEASRGGRRPEVSNSELEQQA
;
A
#
# COMPACT_ATOMS: atom_id res chain seq x y z
N MET A 1 -42.48 2.14 16.54
CA MET A 1 -41.16 2.81 16.43
C MET A 1 -40.33 1.89 15.56
N ASP A 2 -40.58 1.98 14.27
CA ASP A 2 -40.06 1.05 13.27
C ASP A 2 -38.83 1.69 12.63
N ILE A 3 -37.67 1.03 12.80
CA ILE A 3 -36.42 1.44 12.20
C ILE A 3 -36.49 1.10 10.72
N ILE A 4 -36.65 2.12 9.89
CA ILE A 4 -36.60 2.03 8.44
C ILE A 4 -35.13 1.73 8.07
N ASN A 5 -34.86 0.51 7.60
CA ASN A 5 -33.57 0.10 7.06
C ASN A 5 -33.51 0.53 5.59
N GLU A 6 -33.04 1.75 5.35
CA GLU A 6 -32.76 2.23 3.99
C GLU A 6 -31.51 1.55 3.46
N GLY A 7 -31.73 0.51 2.66
CA GLY A 7 -30.68 -0.15 1.90
C GLY A 7 -30.00 0.83 0.97
N ASN A 8 -28.75 1.17 1.27
CA ASN A 8 -27.90 1.94 0.38
C ASN A 8 -27.18 0.99 -0.59
N GLY A 9 -27.93 0.50 -1.58
CA GLY A 9 -27.40 -0.05 -2.82
C GLY A 9 -27.10 1.11 -3.77
N ALA A 10 -25.84 1.53 -3.85
CA ALA A 10 -25.41 2.56 -4.79
C ALA A 10 -24.41 1.99 -5.81
N ALA A 11 -25.00 1.61 -6.95
CA ALA A 11 -24.51 1.82 -8.31
C ALA A 11 -23.10 1.30 -8.66
N GLU A 12 -23.10 0.13 -9.31
CA GLU A 12 -22.21 -0.15 -10.44
C GLU A 12 -22.18 1.03 -11.42
N GLN A 13 -21.00 1.54 -11.71
CA GLN A 13 -20.76 2.38 -12.89
C GLN A 13 -19.76 1.63 -13.79
N ASN A 14 -20.28 0.65 -14.53
CA ASN A 14 -19.62 0.08 -15.70
C ASN A 14 -20.19 0.76 -16.94
N GLY A 15 -19.42 1.65 -17.57
CA GLY A 15 -19.81 2.27 -18.83
C GLY A 15 -18.94 3.43 -19.27
N SER A 16 -17.93 3.17 -20.10
CA SER A 16 -17.64 4.06 -21.24
C SER A 16 -17.11 3.24 -22.40
N ASP A 17 -18.01 3.00 -23.35
CA ASP A 17 -17.74 2.46 -24.67
C ASP A 17 -16.81 3.36 -25.48
N ARG A 18 -15.82 2.70 -26.11
CA ARG A 18 -15.23 2.95 -27.44
C ARG A 18 -14.78 4.38 -27.81
N ALA A 19 -13.47 4.55 -27.86
CA ALA A 19 -12.82 5.38 -28.87
C ALA A 19 -11.72 4.55 -29.57
N GLU A 20 -12.05 4.02 -30.75
CA GLU A 20 -11.05 3.57 -31.71
C GLU A 20 -10.47 4.78 -32.44
N GLY A 21 -9.14 4.84 -32.56
CA GLY A 21 -8.42 5.89 -33.27
C GLY A 21 -6.97 5.49 -33.46
N GLU A 22 -6.69 4.95 -34.65
CA GLU A 22 -5.39 4.49 -35.15
C GLU A 22 -4.24 5.47 -34.87
N ARG A 23 -3.16 5.03 -34.22
CA ARG A 23 -1.78 5.54 -34.43
C ARG A 23 -0.74 4.48 -34.12
N GLY A 24 0.11 4.20 -35.10
CA GLY A 24 1.04 3.08 -35.12
C GLY A 24 2.26 3.15 -34.19
N ALA A 25 2.93 1.98 -34.11
CA ALA A 25 4.37 1.79 -33.97
C ALA A 25 5.16 2.73 -33.03
N ARG A 26 4.67 2.95 -31.81
CA ARG A 26 5.56 3.24 -30.67
C ARG A 26 5.67 1.96 -29.86
N ALA A 27 6.90 1.53 -29.59
CA ALA A 27 7.25 0.31 -28.87
C ALA A 27 6.20 0.00 -27.79
N ARG A 28 5.61 -1.20 -27.84
CA ARG A 28 4.59 -1.64 -26.88
C ARG A 28 5.22 -1.66 -25.50
N ILE A 29 5.20 -0.53 -24.78
CA ILE A 29 5.50 -0.52 -23.35
C ILE A 29 4.49 -1.49 -22.76
N PRO A 30 4.94 -2.61 -22.15
CA PRO A 30 4.01 -3.60 -21.63
C PRO A 30 3.09 -2.88 -20.63
N ALA A 31 1.79 -2.98 -20.86
CA ALA A 31 0.80 -2.40 -19.96
C ALA A 31 1.12 -2.87 -18.53
N ARG A 32 1.14 -1.93 -17.59
CA ARG A 32 1.33 -2.23 -16.17
C ARG A 32 0.29 -3.27 -15.78
N ARG A 33 0.74 -4.48 -15.42
CA ARG A 33 -0.09 -5.63 -15.10
C ARG A 33 0.41 -6.31 -13.82
N GLY A 34 -0.46 -7.06 -13.17
CA GLY A 34 -0.15 -7.79 -11.95
C GLY A 34 -0.30 -6.94 -10.68
N PHE A 35 0.22 -7.48 -9.57
CA PHE A 35 -0.03 -6.96 -8.22
C PHE A 35 0.41 -5.50 -8.00
N ALA A 36 1.49 -5.07 -8.67
CA ALA A 36 1.99 -3.71 -8.59
C ALA A 36 1.20 -2.69 -9.43
N ALA A 37 0.38 -3.16 -10.38
CA ALA A 37 -0.42 -2.32 -11.25
C ALA A 37 -1.88 -2.17 -10.78
N MET A 38 -2.28 -2.93 -9.77
CA MET A 38 -3.61 -2.84 -9.15
C MET A 38 -3.75 -1.56 -8.33
N ASP A 39 -5.00 -1.21 -8.01
CA ASP A 39 -5.32 -0.17 -7.04
C ASP A 39 -4.68 -0.47 -5.65
N PRO A 40 -4.14 0.54 -4.94
CA PRO A 40 -3.50 0.34 -3.63
C PRO A 40 -4.40 -0.30 -2.56
N GLN A 41 -5.71 -0.01 -2.57
CA GLN A 41 -6.65 -0.63 -1.64
C GLN A 41 -6.82 -2.12 -1.96
N ALA A 42 -6.96 -2.47 -3.24
CA ALA A 42 -7.03 -3.86 -3.68
C ALA A 42 -5.73 -4.62 -3.34
N GLN A 43 -4.57 -3.99 -3.57
CA GLN A 43 -3.27 -4.54 -3.22
C GLN A 43 -3.17 -4.86 -1.72
N ARG A 44 -3.53 -3.89 -0.87
CA ARG A 44 -3.53 -4.05 0.59
C ARG A 44 -4.50 -5.14 1.04
N ALA A 45 -5.69 -5.21 0.46
CA ALA A 45 -6.68 -6.23 0.79
C ALA A 45 -6.18 -7.64 0.46
N ILE A 46 -5.58 -7.82 -0.71
CA ILE A 46 -4.99 -9.10 -1.13
C ILE A 46 -3.79 -9.46 -0.24
N ALA A 47 -2.87 -8.53 0.02
CA ALA A 47 -1.75 -8.75 0.93
C ALA A 47 -2.22 -9.16 2.34
N ALA A 48 -3.21 -8.45 2.88
CA ALA A 48 -3.76 -8.74 4.19
C ALA A 48 -4.46 -10.11 4.23
N LYS A 49 -5.18 -10.49 3.17
CA LYS A 49 -5.80 -11.81 3.04
C LYS A 49 -4.74 -12.91 2.96
N GLY A 50 -3.68 -12.71 2.19
CA GLY A 50 -2.57 -13.67 2.05
C GLY A 50 -1.83 -13.89 3.38
N GLY A 51 -1.52 -12.81 4.10
CA GLY A 51 -0.88 -12.90 5.42
C GLY A 51 -1.72 -13.67 6.42
N ARG A 52 -3.02 -13.35 6.53
CA ARG A 52 -3.95 -14.10 7.41
C ARG A 52 -4.03 -15.58 7.02
N ALA A 53 -4.13 -15.88 5.73
CA ALA A 53 -4.21 -17.25 5.26
C ALA A 53 -2.94 -18.06 5.61
N ALA A 54 -1.76 -17.46 5.51
CA ALA A 54 -0.50 -18.14 5.84
C ALA A 54 -0.39 -18.51 7.33
N HIS A 55 -0.86 -17.63 8.22
CA HIS A 55 -0.97 -17.92 9.65
C HIS A 55 -2.02 -19.00 9.93
N LEU A 56 -3.22 -18.88 9.36
CA LEU A 56 -4.28 -19.88 9.52
C LEU A 56 -3.85 -21.28 9.03
N LYS A 57 -3.04 -21.34 7.96
CA LYS A 57 -2.51 -22.59 7.41
C LYS A 57 -1.33 -23.16 8.20
N GLY A 58 -0.81 -22.44 9.20
CA GLY A 58 0.39 -22.85 9.96
C GLY A 58 1.68 -22.82 9.15
N THR A 59 1.67 -22.17 7.98
CA THR A 59 2.87 -22.02 7.14
C THR A 59 3.75 -20.84 7.56
N ALA A 60 3.16 -19.88 8.27
CA ALA A 60 3.88 -18.74 8.81
C ALA A 60 4.48 -19.07 10.18
N HIS A 61 5.62 -18.46 10.49
CA HIS A 61 6.20 -18.49 11.83
C HIS A 61 5.31 -17.70 12.80
N GLU A 62 5.01 -18.31 13.95
CA GLU A 62 4.30 -17.66 15.04
C GLU A 62 5.32 -17.13 16.05
N PHE A 63 5.30 -15.83 16.27
CA PHE A 63 6.15 -15.20 17.26
C PHE A 63 5.56 -15.36 18.64
N THR A 64 6.38 -15.79 19.59
CA THR A 64 6.05 -15.60 21.00
C THR A 64 6.05 -14.11 21.34
N SER A 65 5.35 -13.70 22.40
CA SER A 65 5.30 -12.29 22.80
C SER A 65 6.67 -11.69 23.11
N GLU A 66 7.59 -12.51 23.63
CA GLU A 66 8.97 -12.09 23.89
C GLU A 66 9.74 -11.87 22.59
N GLU A 67 9.68 -12.83 21.66
CA GLU A 67 10.35 -12.73 20.35
C GLU A 67 9.84 -11.57 19.52
N ALA A 68 8.52 -11.35 19.49
CA ALA A 68 7.91 -10.22 18.80
C ALA A 68 8.45 -8.88 19.32
N ARG A 69 8.64 -8.76 20.65
CA ARG A 69 9.20 -7.57 21.28
C ARG A 69 10.66 -7.36 20.90
N VAL A 70 11.46 -8.41 20.94
CA VAL A 70 12.90 -8.35 20.58
C VAL A 70 13.06 -7.98 19.10
N ALA A 71 12.31 -8.63 18.21
CA ALA A 71 12.32 -8.34 16.78
C ALA A 71 11.83 -6.92 16.47
N GLY A 72 10.75 -6.48 17.14
CA GLY A 72 10.22 -5.13 17.02
C GLY A 72 11.22 -4.06 17.48
N ARG A 73 11.90 -4.29 18.61
CA ARG A 73 12.97 -3.41 19.09
C ARG A 73 14.10 -3.30 18.07
N LYS A 74 14.59 -4.45 17.56
CA LYS A 74 15.66 -4.49 16.56
C LYS A 74 15.28 -3.78 15.25
N GLY A 75 14.06 -3.97 14.77
CA GLY A 75 13.54 -3.25 13.59
C GLY A 75 13.39 -1.75 13.83
N GLY A 76 12.97 -1.37 15.05
CA GLY A 76 12.91 0.02 15.50
C GLY A 76 14.28 0.67 15.65
N GLU A 77 15.32 -0.08 15.99
CA GLU A 77 16.71 0.40 16.00
C GLU A 77 17.25 0.60 14.58
N ALA A 78 17.00 -0.36 13.67
CA ALA A 78 17.44 -0.29 12.28
C ALA A 78 16.79 0.85 11.48
N SER A 79 15.54 1.20 11.78
CA SER A 79 14.78 2.24 11.07
C SER A 79 15.13 3.68 11.50
N ARG A 80 15.85 3.87 12.62
CA ARG A 80 16.23 5.20 13.13
C ARG A 80 17.16 5.98 12.19
N GLY A 81 17.82 5.30 11.24
CA GLY A 81 18.69 5.93 10.24
C GLY A 81 17.97 6.50 8.99
N GLY A 82 16.66 6.32 8.85
CA GLY A 82 15.92 6.68 7.63
C GLY A 82 15.23 8.06 7.65
N ARG A 83 15.19 8.75 8.78
CA ARG A 83 14.71 10.13 8.82
C ARG A 83 15.84 11.04 8.38
N ARG A 84 15.74 11.59 7.15
CA ARG A 84 16.59 12.68 6.64
C ARG A 84 16.83 13.66 7.79
N PRO A 85 18.07 13.89 8.24
CA PRO A 85 18.35 15.05 9.08
C PRO A 85 17.97 16.26 8.23
N GLU A 86 16.93 16.96 8.66
CA GLU A 86 16.58 18.27 8.13
C GLU A 86 17.76 19.17 8.55
N VAL A 87 18.52 19.63 7.56
CA VAL A 87 19.67 20.49 7.77
C VAL A 87 19.10 21.85 8.17
N SER A 88 19.15 22.15 9.47
CA SER A 88 18.79 23.45 10.00
C SER A 88 19.80 24.48 9.49
N ASN A 89 19.42 25.25 8.47
CA ASN A 89 20.18 26.41 8.03
C ASN A 89 20.08 27.51 9.10
N SER A 90 21.04 27.58 10.01
CA SER A 90 21.14 28.69 10.99
C SER A 90 22.57 29.23 11.19
N GLU A 91 23.47 29.11 10.21
CA GLU A 91 24.88 29.54 10.35
C GLU A 91 25.44 30.34 9.14
N LEU A 92 24.62 31.11 8.42
CA LEU A 92 25.10 31.91 7.26
C LEU A 92 24.70 33.39 7.31
N GLU A 93 24.92 34.07 8.44
CA GLU A 93 24.69 35.53 8.51
C GLU A 93 25.60 36.24 9.54
N GLN A 94 26.93 36.13 9.39
CA GLN A 94 27.89 36.95 10.18
C GLN A 94 29.06 37.53 9.37
N GLN A 95 28.98 37.58 8.04
CA GLN A 95 29.96 38.35 7.25
C GLN A 95 29.27 39.03 6.07
N ALA A 96 28.75 40.23 6.33
CA ALA A 96 28.54 41.28 5.35
C ALA A 96 28.87 42.62 6.03
#